data_AF-A0A1V6HRF0-F1
#
_entry.id   AF-A0A1V6HRF0-F1
#
_cell.length_a   1.000
_cell.length_b   1.000
_cell.length_c   1.000
_cell.angle_alpha   90.00
_cell.angle_beta   90.00
_cell.angle_gamma   90.00
#
_symmetry.space_group_name_H-M   'P 1'
#
loop_
_entity.id
_entity.type
_entity.pdbx_description
1 polymer ?
#
loop_
_entity_poly.entity_id
_entity_poly.type
_entity_poly.pdbx_seq_one_letter_code
_entity_poly.pdbx_strand_id
1 'polypeptide(L)'
;MLFKTGLSLLEQSRHDDAVVYFKQVLNKEPKHAGANYYSGVIAVRNGQLGEAQRFMETASERDPEGYPESLMMLGRIHRDFGRFSEANKAFERFLKYKSTGPEADEARQLLGRRRAQ
;
A
#
# COMPACT_ATOMS: atom_id res chain seq x y z
N MET A 1 18.61 -9.72 -7.70
CA MET A 1 19.21 -8.37 -7.88
C MET A 1 18.17 -7.32 -8.26
N LEU A 2 17.29 -7.58 -9.23
CA LEU A 2 16.27 -6.63 -9.71
C LEU A 2 15.51 -5.87 -8.60
N PHE A 3 14.95 -6.58 -7.62
CA PHE A 3 14.21 -5.95 -6.52
C PHE A 3 15.09 -5.00 -5.69
N LYS A 4 16.29 -5.45 -5.28
CA LYS A 4 17.25 -4.63 -4.52
C LYS A 4 17.70 -3.39 -5.30
N THR A 5 17.90 -3.51 -6.61
CA THR A 5 18.22 -2.36 -7.48
C THR A 5 17.06 -1.36 -7.51
N GLY A 6 15.82 -1.84 -7.62
CA GLY A 6 14.63 -0.99 -7.52
C GLY A 6 14.56 -0.24 -6.19
N LEU A 7 14.86 -0.90 -5.07
CA LEU A 7 14.93 -0.25 -3.75
C LEU A 7 16.00 0.85 -3.69
N SER A 8 17.22 0.57 -4.17
CA SER A 8 18.30 1.55 -4.16
C SER A 8 17.98 2.79 -5.00
N LEU A 9 17.23 2.63 -6.10
CA LEU A 9 16.76 3.75 -6.91
C LEU A 9 15.68 4.57 -6.19
N LEU A 10 14.80 3.93 -5.43
CA LEU A 10 13.84 4.63 -4.58
C LEU A 10 14.52 5.46 -3.50
N GLU A 11 15.55 4.93 -2.84
CA GLU A 11 16.34 5.68 -1.85
C GLU A 11 16.98 6.93 -2.45
N GLN A 12 17.32 6.88 -3.75
CA GLN A 12 17.82 8.02 -4.52
C GLN A 12 16.71 8.94 -5.07
N SER A 13 15.45 8.72 -4.69
CA SER A 13 14.27 9.41 -5.24
C SER A 13 14.08 9.25 -6.76
N ARG A 14 14.75 8.28 -7.38
CA ARG A 14 14.68 7.95 -8.81
C ARG A 14 13.54 6.97 -9.08
N HIS A 15 12.32 7.45 -8.82
CA HIS A 15 11.12 6.63 -8.84
C HIS A 15 10.78 6.06 -10.24
N ASP A 16 11.03 6.84 -11.30
CA ASP A 16 10.76 6.40 -12.67
C ASP A 16 11.71 5.29 -13.12
N ASP A 17 12.95 5.29 -12.63
CA ASP A 17 13.89 4.20 -12.86
C ASP A 17 13.51 2.98 -12.02
N ALA A 18 13.15 3.18 -10.74
CA ALA A 18 12.77 2.11 -9.84
C ALA A 18 11.58 1.29 -10.37
N VAL A 19 10.57 1.95 -10.98
CA VAL A 19 9.39 1.27 -11.52
C VAL A 19 9.77 0.28 -12.64
N VAL A 20 10.80 0.56 -13.43
CA VAL A 20 11.28 -0.35 -14.49
C VAL A 20 11.77 -1.66 -13.88
N TYR A 21 12.51 -1.58 -12.78
CA TYR A 21 13.00 -2.78 -12.09
C TYR A 21 11.88 -3.54 -11.38
N PHE A 22 10.93 -2.85 -10.74
CA PHE A 22 9.77 -3.54 -10.14
C PHE A 22 8.90 -4.21 -11.21
N LYS A 23 8.68 -3.59 -12.37
CA LYS A 23 8.00 -4.24 -13.50
C LYS A 23 8.69 -5.52 -13.93
N GLN A 24 10.02 -5.53 -14.02
CA GLN A 24 10.77 -6.75 -14.35
C GLN A 24 10.63 -7.83 -13.27
N VAL A 25 10.59 -7.47 -11.98
CA VAL A 25 10.28 -8.40 -10.90
C VAL A 25 8.88 -8.99 -11.09
N LEU A 26 7.88 -8.13 -11.30
CA LEU A 26 6.47 -8.53 -11.44
C LEU A 26 6.22 -9.37 -12.71
N ASN A 27 6.99 -9.18 -13.78
CA ASN A 27 6.92 -10.04 -14.96
C ASN A 27 7.34 -11.49 -14.66
N LYS A 28 8.23 -11.70 -13.70
CA LYS A 28 8.68 -13.04 -13.28
C LYS A 28 7.83 -13.58 -12.13
N GLU A 29 7.47 -12.71 -11.20
CA GLU A 29 6.75 -13.03 -9.98
C GLU A 29 5.60 -12.01 -9.78
N PRO A 30 4.46 -12.19 -10.45
CA PRO A 30 3.34 -11.22 -10.42
C PRO A 30 2.80 -10.95 -9.01
N LYS A 31 2.98 -11.90 -8.10
CA LYS A 31 2.52 -11.86 -6.71
C LYS A 31 3.62 -11.49 -5.70
N HIS A 32 4.77 -10.99 -6.16
CA HIS A 32 5.84 -10.57 -5.25
C HIS A 32 5.36 -9.38 -4.40
N ALA A 33 5.26 -9.55 -3.08
CA ALA A 33 4.66 -8.57 -2.18
C ALA A 33 5.37 -7.20 -2.21
N GLY A 34 6.70 -7.20 -2.04
CA GLY A 34 7.48 -5.96 -2.02
C GLY A 34 7.41 -5.16 -3.34
N ALA A 35 7.62 -5.80 -4.49
CA ALA A 35 7.53 -5.14 -5.78
C ALA A 35 6.12 -4.57 -6.05
N ASN A 36 5.07 -5.27 -5.63
CA ASN A 36 3.70 -4.73 -5.65
C ASN A 36 3.58 -3.52 -4.72
N TYR A 37 4.02 -3.61 -3.47
CA TYR A 37 3.98 -2.50 -2.51
C TYR A 37 4.65 -1.23 -3.07
N TYR A 38 5.91 -1.33 -3.50
CA TYR A 38 6.65 -0.17 -4.00
C TYR A 38 6.10 0.38 -5.33
N SER A 39 5.60 -0.48 -6.22
CA SER A 39 4.89 -0.03 -7.42
C SER A 39 3.60 0.72 -7.05
N GLY A 40 2.88 0.26 -6.03
CA GLY A 40 1.73 0.95 -5.47
C GLY A 40 2.09 2.32 -4.88
N VAL A 41 3.17 2.43 -4.11
CA VAL A 41 3.66 3.71 -3.55
C VAL A 41 3.96 4.69 -4.69
N ILE A 42 4.65 4.24 -5.75
CA ILE A 42 4.95 5.05 -6.93
C ILE A 42 3.65 5.49 -7.63
N ALA A 43 2.68 4.58 -7.80
CA ALA A 43 1.40 4.88 -8.44
C ALA A 43 0.59 5.93 -7.65
N VAL A 44 0.57 5.87 -6.30
CA VAL A 44 -0.06 6.90 -5.47
C VAL A 44 0.58 8.25 -5.69
N ARG A 45 1.92 8.32 -5.70
CA ARG A 45 2.66 9.58 -5.96
C ARG A 45 2.29 10.19 -7.31
N ASN A 46 2.03 9.35 -8.31
CA ASN A 46 1.65 9.76 -9.66
C ASN A 46 0.14 10.05 -9.81
N GLY A 47 -0.65 9.99 -8.74
CA GLY A 47 -2.10 10.17 -8.80
C GLY A 47 -2.88 9.01 -9.43
N GLN A 48 -2.21 7.88 -9.69
CA GLN A 48 -2.78 6.70 -10.35
C GLN A 48 -3.46 5.78 -9.34
N LEU A 49 -4.47 6.30 -8.62
CA LEU A 49 -5.08 5.63 -7.47
C LEU A 49 -5.71 4.26 -7.81
N GLY A 50 -6.24 4.09 -9.03
CA GLY A 50 -6.79 2.80 -9.47
C GLY A 50 -5.71 1.71 -9.64
N GLU A 51 -4.53 2.07 -10.13
CA GLU A 51 -3.40 1.13 -10.21
C GLU A 51 -2.82 0.85 -8.84
N ALA A 52 -2.65 1.90 -8.03
CA ALA A 52 -2.19 1.79 -6.66
C ALA A 52 -3.05 0.82 -5.86
N GLN A 53 -4.37 0.88 -5.99
CA GLN A 53 -5.26 -0.04 -5.31
C GLN A 53 -4.93 -1.50 -5.63
N ARG A 54 -4.81 -1.86 -6.92
CA ARG A 54 -4.51 -3.25 -7.35
C ARG A 54 -3.17 -3.75 -6.82
N PHE A 55 -2.17 -2.88 -6.83
CA PHE A 55 -0.85 -3.19 -6.29
C PHE A 55 -0.89 -3.38 -4.76
N MET A 56 -1.58 -2.51 -4.03
CA MET A 56 -1.70 -2.61 -2.58
C MET A 56 -2.54 -3.81 -2.14
N GLU A 57 -3.60 -4.16 -2.89
CA GLU A 57 -4.38 -5.39 -2.69
C GLU A 57 -3.47 -6.60 -2.73
N THR A 58 -2.68 -6.73 -3.81
CA THR A 58 -1.75 -7.85 -3.97
C THR A 58 -0.70 -7.88 -2.86
N ALA A 59 -0.10 -6.74 -2.50
CA ALA A 59 0.87 -6.70 -1.40
C ALA A 59 0.25 -7.17 -0.07
N SER A 60 -0.94 -6.66 0.25
CA SER A 60 -1.66 -6.98 1.50
C SER A 60 -2.18 -8.42 1.57
N GLU A 61 -2.38 -9.08 0.43
CA GLU A 61 -2.74 -10.50 0.39
C GLU A 61 -1.55 -11.42 0.58
N ARG A 62 -0.38 -11.00 0.11
CA ARG A 62 0.81 -11.86 0.02
C ARG A 62 1.68 -11.77 1.24
N ASP A 63 1.84 -10.56 1.78
CA ASP A 63 2.63 -10.34 2.98
C ASP A 63 2.11 -9.13 3.78
N PRO A 64 0.96 -9.28 4.46
CA PRO A 64 0.37 -8.21 5.26
C PRO A 64 1.18 -7.87 6.52
N GLU A 65 2.05 -8.75 7.01
CA GLU A 65 2.90 -8.51 8.18
C GLU A 65 4.18 -7.75 7.79
N GLY A 66 4.78 -8.08 6.63
CA GLY A 66 5.93 -7.37 6.10
C GLY A 66 5.61 -6.02 5.46
N TYR A 67 4.38 -5.83 4.94
CA TYR A 67 3.92 -4.58 4.33
C TYR A 67 2.55 -4.13 4.86
N PRO A 68 2.38 -3.93 6.18
CA PRO A 68 1.10 -3.49 6.75
C PRO A 68 0.65 -2.14 6.19
N GLU A 69 1.58 -1.28 5.78
CA GLU A 69 1.31 0.02 5.14
C GLU A 69 0.45 -0.13 3.87
N SER A 70 0.49 -1.28 3.19
CA SER A 70 -0.41 -1.57 2.07
C SER A 70 -1.89 -1.52 2.50
N LEU A 71 -2.22 -2.04 3.69
CA LEU A 71 -3.58 -2.00 4.25
C LEU A 71 -3.98 -0.58 4.65
N MET A 72 -3.07 0.18 5.26
CA MET A 72 -3.29 1.59 5.56
C MET A 72 -3.58 2.39 4.27
N MET A 73 -2.78 2.17 3.22
CA MET A 73 -2.95 2.84 1.93
C MET A 73 -4.26 2.44 1.26
N LEU A 74 -4.64 1.16 1.27
CA LEU A 74 -5.95 0.72 0.79
C LEU A 74 -7.08 1.42 1.53
N GLY A 75 -6.99 1.54 2.85
CA GLY A 75 -7.97 2.27 3.65
C GLY A 75 -8.16 3.70 3.18
N ARG A 76 -7.05 4.42 2.93
CA ARG A 76 -7.07 5.79 2.39
C ARG A 76 -7.65 5.84 0.97
N ILE A 77 -7.18 4.99 0.05
CA ILE A 77 -7.69 4.94 -1.33
C ILE A 77 -9.18 4.61 -1.37
N HIS A 78 -9.66 3.68 -0.53
CA HIS A 78 -11.07 3.36 -0.43
C HIS A 78 -11.89 4.56 0.06
N ARG A 79 -11.40 5.33 1.05
CA ARG A 79 -12.07 6.57 1.48
C ARG A 79 -12.14 7.61 0.38
N ASP A 80 -11.08 7.80 -0.37
CA ASP A 80 -11.03 8.78 -1.47
C ASP A 80 -12.06 8.44 -2.56
N PHE A 81 -12.34 7.15 -2.77
CA PHE A 81 -13.38 6.68 -3.68
C PHE A 81 -14.78 6.57 -3.02
N GLY A 82 -14.95 7.05 -1.78
CA GLY A 82 -16.23 6.98 -1.06
C GLY A 82 -16.64 5.57 -0.60
N ARG A 83 -15.74 4.58 -0.67
CA ARG A 83 -15.94 3.18 -0.28
C ARG A 83 -15.62 2.98 1.20
N PHE A 84 -16.44 3.59 2.06
CA PHE A 84 -16.15 3.67 3.49
C PHE A 84 -16.18 2.32 4.21
N SER A 85 -16.98 1.35 3.75
CA SER A 85 -17.03 0.01 4.37
C SER A 85 -15.69 -0.72 4.16
N GLU A 86 -15.20 -0.71 2.93
CA GLU A 86 -13.92 -1.30 2.53
C GLU A 86 -12.75 -0.60 3.20
N ALA A 87 -12.81 0.73 3.31
CA ALA A 87 -11.82 1.50 4.04
C ALA A 87 -11.71 1.05 5.51
N ASN A 88 -12.85 0.93 6.20
CA ASN A 88 -12.87 0.50 7.60
C ASN A 88 -12.31 -0.91 7.76
N LYS A 89 -12.69 -1.85 6.89
CA LYS A 89 -12.11 -3.21 6.90
C LYS A 89 -10.60 -3.19 6.71
N ALA A 90 -10.08 -2.32 5.85
CA ALA A 90 -8.64 -2.19 5.62
C ALA A 90 -7.91 -1.64 6.87
N PHE A 91 -8.44 -0.61 7.52
CA PHE A 91 -7.87 -0.08 8.76
C PHE A 91 -7.95 -1.08 9.93
N GLU A 92 -9.06 -1.81 10.06
CA GLU A 92 -9.19 -2.88 11.06
C GLU A 92 -8.15 -3.98 10.83
N ARG A 93 -7.93 -4.38 9.56
CA ARG A 93 -6.87 -5.34 9.22
C ARG A 93 -5.49 -4.77 9.53
N PHE A 94 -5.21 -3.51 9.19
CA PHE A 94 -3.95 -2.85 9.51
C PHE A 94 -3.64 -2.91 11.02
N LEU A 95 -4.64 -2.61 11.85
CA LEU A 95 -4.51 -2.60 13.31
C LEU A 95 -4.21 -3.97 13.92
N LYS A 96 -4.42 -5.08 13.19
CA LYS A 96 -4.00 -6.42 13.62
C LYS A 96 -2.48 -6.60 13.58
N TYR A 97 -1.80 -5.90 12.67
CA TYR A 97 -0.34 -5.97 12.49
C TYR A 97 0.38 -4.81 13.17
N LYS A 98 -0.21 -3.60 13.13
CA LYS A 98 0.29 -2.40 13.81
C LYS A 98 -0.76 -1.85 14.76
N SER A 99 -0.68 -2.26 16.02
CA SER A 99 -1.65 -1.88 17.06
C SER A 99 -1.21 -0.69 17.91
N THR A 100 0.00 -0.20 17.78
CA THR A 100 0.52 0.94 18.56
C THR A 100 1.29 1.91 17.67
N GLY A 101 1.47 3.14 18.15
CA GLY A 101 2.18 4.20 17.45
C GLY A 101 1.29 5.11 16.60
N PRO A 102 1.87 6.16 16.00
CA PRO A 102 1.13 7.22 15.31
C PRO A 102 0.23 6.70 14.19
N GLU A 103 0.69 5.73 13.41
CA GLU A 103 -0.09 5.15 12.31
C GLU A 103 -1.28 4.34 12.83
N ALA A 104 -1.14 3.65 13.97
CA ALA A 104 -2.25 2.95 14.60
C ALA A 104 -3.30 3.94 15.13
N ASP A 105 -2.86 5.05 15.72
CA ASP A 105 -3.75 6.11 16.19
C ASP A 105 -4.47 6.79 15.03
N GLU A 106 -3.78 7.04 13.93
CA GLU A 106 -4.40 7.54 12.71
C GLU A 106 -5.47 6.57 12.18
N ALA A 107 -5.16 5.27 12.09
CA ALA A 107 -6.13 4.25 11.66
C ALA A 107 -7.40 4.26 12.54
N ARG A 108 -7.24 4.36 13.87
CA ARG A 108 -8.37 4.48 14.81
C ARG A 108 -9.19 5.74 14.60
N GLN A 109 -8.53 6.88 14.37
CA GLN A 109 -9.22 8.13 14.07
C GLN A 109 -10.02 8.02 12.77
N LEU A 110 -9.42 7.42 11.73
CA LEU A 110 -10.08 7.22 10.44
C LEU A 110 -11.27 6.26 10.54
N LEU A 111 -11.21 5.24 11.41
CA LEU A 111 -12.33 4.36 11.76
C LEU A 111 -13.45 5.09 12.51
N GLY A 112 -13.09 5.94 13.48
CA GLY A 112 -14.03 6.65 14.34
C GLY A 112 -14.86 7.74 13.63
N ARG A 113 -14.36 8.26 12.50
CA ARG A 113 -14.98 9.38 11.75
C ARG A 113 -16.34 9.09 11.08
N ARG A 114 -17.04 8.00 11.41
CA ARG A 114 -18.39 7.70 10.87
C ARG A 114 -19.41 7.11 11.85
N ARG A 115 -19.19 7.18 13.17
CA ARG A 115 -20.24 6.78 14.15
C ARG A 115 -21.38 7.79 14.35
N ALA A 116 -21.42 8.88 13.59
CA ALA A 116 -22.49 9.88 13.69
C ALA A 116 -23.35 9.90 12.42
N GLN A 117 -24.33 9.00 12.33
CA GLN A 117 -25.64 9.22 11.69
C GLN A 117 -26.69 8.42 12.46
#